data_AF-A0AA35LA05-F1
#
_entry.id   AF-A0AA35LA05-F1
#
_cell.length_a   1.000
_cell.length_b   1.000
_cell.length_c   1.000
_cell.angle_alpha   90.00
_cell.angle_beta   90.00
_cell.angle_gamma   90.00
#
_symmetry.space_group_name_H-M   'P 1'
#
loop_
_entity.id
_entity.type
_entity.pdbx_description
1 polymer ?
#
loop_
_entity_poly.entity_id
_entity_poly.type
_entity_poly.pdbx_seq_one_letter_code
_entity_poly.pdbx_strand_id
1 'polypeptide(L)'
;MAASAGGARRKLEEGTRVGMGATALLLLLLPLMGELVAGGKMKVVEEPNSFGLNNPFLPPSNRLQPKASPSPVAGPAHLFRLAGKCFSYVESMYKYEFCPFHNVTQHEQTFRWNAYSGILGIWHEWEIENNTFVGMWMRDGDSCETRNRQTKVLLVCGKNNKLAHVSEPSTCVYSLTFETPLVCHPHSLLVYPALPETLRRKWDEVEQLLYAELITKQGYKKWLKEIFEEAGFFKLTGEKVSEGKKTKPQHLEFDSLGKCNKEYKELSKDLKRLTDLLTQHGISYETSLNGNRDDNRATQAVVTEKPALTVVSKADWHLRGDTGTWNDSL
;
A
#
# COMPACT_ATOMS: atom_id res chain seq x y z
N MET A 1 -1.83 -50.64 -42.73
CA MET A 1 -1.58 -52.09 -42.58
C MET A 1 -1.43 -52.36 -41.10
N ALA A 2 -2.18 -53.16 -40.36
CA ALA A 2 -3.38 -53.98 -40.50
C ALA A 2 -3.96 -54.07 -39.06
N ALA A 3 -5.28 -54.00 -38.83
CA ALA A 3 -6.17 -55.13 -38.46
C ALA A 3 -5.54 -56.10 -37.42
N SER A 4 -6.18 -56.55 -36.34
CA SER A 4 -7.52 -57.11 -36.17
C SER A 4 -7.62 -57.55 -34.68
N ALA A 5 -8.62 -57.12 -33.91
CA ALA A 5 -9.83 -57.86 -33.53
C ALA A 5 -9.65 -59.19 -32.77
N GLY A 6 -10.27 -59.24 -31.58
CA GLY A 6 -11.38 -60.17 -31.33
C GLY A 6 -11.08 -61.51 -30.64
N GLY A 7 -11.76 -61.73 -29.52
CA GLY A 7 -12.66 -62.88 -29.45
C GLY A 7 -12.46 -63.92 -28.34
N ALA A 8 -13.54 -64.06 -27.58
CA ALA A 8 -14.15 -65.34 -27.15
C ALA A 8 -13.72 -66.01 -25.84
N ARG A 9 -14.61 -65.79 -24.85
CA ARG A 9 -15.19 -66.75 -23.89
C ARG A 9 -15.00 -68.24 -24.22
N ARG A 10 -14.69 -69.03 -23.18
CA ARG A 10 -15.17 -70.42 -23.03
C ARG A 10 -15.98 -70.57 -21.74
N LYS A 11 -17.11 -71.24 -21.89
CA LYS A 11 -18.05 -71.77 -20.88
C LYS A 11 -17.64 -73.21 -20.50
N LEU A 12 -18.41 -73.79 -19.56
CA LEU A 12 -18.55 -75.21 -19.14
C LEU A 12 -17.81 -75.52 -17.84
N GLU A 13 -18.35 -76.23 -16.85
CA GLU A 13 -19.65 -76.84 -16.54
C GLU A 13 -19.51 -77.32 -15.07
N GLU A 14 -20.53 -77.29 -14.21
CA GLU A 14 -21.24 -78.45 -13.62
C GLU A 14 -22.03 -77.85 -12.42
N GLY A 15 -23.26 -78.20 -12.06
CA GLY A 15 -24.05 -79.37 -12.38
C GLY A 15 -24.41 -80.13 -11.11
N THR A 16 -25.32 -79.65 -10.25
CA THR A 16 -26.13 -80.55 -9.40
C THR A 16 -27.47 -79.91 -9.02
N ARG A 17 -28.52 -80.72 -9.07
CA ARG A 17 -29.94 -80.36 -9.11
C ARG A 17 -30.68 -81.23 -8.09
N VAL A 18 -31.85 -80.73 -7.68
CA VAL A 18 -33.01 -81.44 -7.07
C VAL A 18 -32.93 -81.59 -5.53
N GLY A 19 -33.96 -81.26 -4.74
CA GLY A 19 -35.37 -81.07 -5.08
C GLY A 19 -36.24 -80.42 -4.01
N MET A 20 -37.44 -80.09 -4.50
CA MET A 20 -38.61 -79.46 -3.87
C MET A 20 -39.18 -80.20 -2.66
N GLY A 21 -39.70 -79.43 -1.71
CA GLY A 21 -40.73 -79.84 -0.78
C GLY A 21 -41.52 -78.61 -0.30
N ALA A 22 -42.75 -78.47 -0.77
CA ALA A 22 -43.67 -77.38 -0.44
C ALA A 22 -44.63 -77.83 0.66
N THR A 23 -44.77 -77.07 1.75
CA THR A 23 -45.97 -77.08 2.61
C THR A 23 -46.14 -75.80 3.42
N ALA A 24 -47.29 -75.17 3.20
CA ALA A 24 -48.22 -74.60 4.18
C ALA A 24 -47.85 -73.40 5.09
N LEU A 25 -48.63 -72.33 4.87
CA LEU A 25 -49.07 -71.25 5.77
C LEU A 25 -48.72 -71.36 7.27
N LEU A 26 -48.10 -70.30 7.79
CA LEU A 26 -48.38 -69.79 9.14
C LEU A 26 -48.28 -68.25 9.16
N LEU A 27 -49.42 -67.60 9.38
CA LEU A 27 -49.58 -66.16 9.63
C LEU A 27 -49.23 -65.85 11.09
N LEU A 28 -48.12 -65.15 11.37
CA LEU A 28 -47.89 -64.48 12.66
C LEU A 28 -46.96 -63.25 12.51
N LEU A 29 -47.59 -62.07 12.49
CA LEU A 29 -47.26 -60.80 13.17
C LEU A 29 -45.80 -60.25 13.19
N LEU A 30 -45.67 -59.09 12.53
CA LEU A 30 -44.65 -58.02 12.58
C LEU A 30 -44.04 -57.72 13.97
N PRO A 31 -42.76 -57.26 14.05
CA PRO A 31 -42.49 -55.83 13.82
C PRO A 31 -41.32 -55.49 12.89
N LEU A 32 -41.43 -54.30 12.28
CA LEU A 32 -40.42 -53.57 11.53
C LEU A 32 -39.05 -53.59 12.23
N MET A 33 -38.06 -54.23 11.62
CA MET A 33 -36.65 -53.86 11.81
C MET A 33 -36.31 -52.85 10.71
N GLY A 34 -36.60 -51.57 10.99
CA GLY A 34 -35.97 -50.49 10.26
C GLY A 34 -34.50 -50.46 10.63
N GLU A 35 -33.64 -50.98 9.76
CA GLU A 35 -32.22 -50.63 9.78
C GLU A 35 -32.11 -49.14 9.42
N LEU A 36 -32.22 -48.28 10.44
CA LEU A 36 -31.58 -46.98 10.36
C LEU A 36 -30.07 -47.27 10.30
N VAL A 37 -29.51 -47.19 9.10
CA VAL A 37 -28.12 -46.79 8.95
C VAL A 37 -28.02 -45.45 9.66
N ALA A 38 -27.54 -45.48 10.90
CA ALA A 38 -27.12 -44.29 11.60
C ALA A 38 -25.96 -43.71 10.79
N GLY A 39 -26.29 -42.80 9.88
CA GLY A 39 -25.32 -41.90 9.28
C GLY A 39 -24.67 -41.16 10.44
N GLY A 40 -23.53 -41.69 10.89
CA GLY A 40 -22.69 -41.01 11.86
C GLY A 40 -22.49 -39.60 11.35
N LYS A 41 -22.90 -38.62 12.16
CA LYS A 41 -22.58 -37.21 11.90
C LYS A 41 -21.07 -37.17 11.75
N MET A 42 -20.60 -37.14 10.50
CA MET A 42 -19.21 -36.90 10.19
C MET A 42 -19.02 -35.45 10.59
N LYS A 43 -18.61 -35.23 11.85
CA LYS A 43 -18.16 -33.94 12.32
C LYS A 43 -16.93 -33.67 11.47
N VAL A 44 -17.08 -32.79 10.48
CA VAL A 44 -15.94 -32.17 9.83
C VAL A 44 -15.02 -31.77 10.96
N VAL A 45 -13.82 -32.34 10.98
CA VAL A 45 -12.76 -31.87 11.86
C VAL A 45 -12.45 -30.48 11.31
N GLU A 46 -13.17 -29.50 11.82
CA GLU A 46 -12.76 -28.11 11.73
C GLU A 46 -11.35 -28.07 12.32
N GLU A 47 -10.43 -27.56 11.52
CA GLU A 47 -9.04 -27.35 11.92
C GLU A 47 -9.04 -26.75 13.33
N PRO A 48 -8.28 -27.32 14.28
CA PRO A 48 -8.54 -27.14 15.70
C PRO A 48 -8.35 -25.73 16.24
N ASN A 49 -8.12 -24.69 15.41
CA ASN A 49 -8.31 -23.28 15.76
C ASN A 49 -8.41 -22.33 14.54
N SER A 50 -9.19 -22.67 13.50
CA SER A 50 -9.67 -21.65 12.54
C SER A 50 -10.94 -20.94 13.04
N PHE A 51 -11.02 -20.63 14.35
CA PHE A 51 -12.13 -19.86 14.89
C PHE A 51 -12.04 -18.40 14.43
N GLY A 52 -12.67 -18.11 13.29
CA GLY A 52 -13.52 -16.92 13.11
C GLY A 52 -12.90 -15.52 13.16
N LEU A 53 -11.65 -15.31 12.77
CA LEU A 53 -11.01 -13.96 12.84
C LEU A 53 -11.53 -12.90 11.83
N ASN A 54 -12.50 -13.27 10.98
CA ASN A 54 -13.32 -12.31 10.20
C ASN A 54 -14.83 -12.65 10.27
N ASN A 55 -15.28 -13.33 11.34
CA ASN A 55 -16.71 -13.60 11.52
C ASN A 55 -17.36 -12.38 12.21
N PRO A 56 -18.37 -11.70 11.60
CA PRO A 56 -19.06 -10.56 12.22
C PRO A 56 -19.80 -10.90 13.53
N PHE A 57 -19.87 -12.18 13.88
CA PHE A 57 -20.70 -12.73 14.94
C PHE A 57 -19.92 -13.17 16.20
N LEU A 58 -18.60 -13.00 16.27
CA LEU A 58 -17.82 -13.24 17.50
C LEU A 58 -17.62 -11.94 18.30
N PRO A 59 -17.65 -11.99 19.65
CA PRO A 59 -17.50 -10.79 20.47
C PRO A 59 -16.11 -10.15 20.29
N PRO A 60 -16.03 -8.79 20.28
CA PRO A 60 -14.82 -8.03 19.92
C PRO A 60 -13.63 -8.20 20.87
N SER A 61 -13.77 -8.91 21.98
CA SER A 61 -12.75 -9.02 23.03
C SER A 61 -11.50 -9.81 22.66
N ASN A 62 -11.53 -10.62 21.59
CA ASN A 62 -10.36 -11.41 21.13
C ASN A 62 -9.71 -10.88 19.85
N ARG A 63 -10.19 -9.77 19.27
CA ARG A 63 -9.57 -9.19 18.08
C ARG A 63 -8.43 -8.28 18.50
N LEU A 64 -7.21 -8.60 18.07
CA LEU A 64 -6.04 -7.74 18.28
C LEU A 64 -6.36 -6.30 17.87
N GLN A 65 -6.19 -5.35 18.80
CA GLN A 65 -6.44 -3.94 18.55
C GLN A 65 -5.09 -3.23 18.31
N PRO A 66 -4.87 -2.65 17.12
CA PRO A 66 -3.65 -1.90 16.85
C PRO A 66 -3.62 -0.61 17.69
N LYS A 67 -2.42 -0.25 18.16
CA LYS A 67 -2.20 0.99 18.94
C LYS A 67 -2.43 2.26 18.12
N ALA A 68 -2.29 2.17 16.80
CA ALA A 68 -2.45 3.26 15.86
C ALA A 68 -3.17 2.79 14.58
N SER A 69 -3.80 3.71 13.86
CA SER A 69 -4.29 3.42 12.51
C SER A 69 -3.10 3.26 11.55
N PRO A 70 -3.20 2.38 10.54
CA PRO A 70 -2.20 2.32 9.48
C PRO A 70 -2.13 3.62 8.71
N SER A 71 -0.96 3.90 8.13
CA SER A 71 -0.80 5.00 7.18
C SER A 71 -1.76 4.84 5.99
N PRO A 72 -2.12 5.94 5.30
CA PRO A 72 -2.88 5.84 4.06
C PRO A 72 -2.21 4.89 3.05
N VAL A 73 -3.04 4.25 2.22
CA VAL A 73 -2.55 3.41 1.12
C VAL A 73 -1.84 4.32 0.11
N ALA A 74 -0.53 4.13 -0.06
CA ALA A 74 0.30 4.89 -0.99
C ALA A 74 1.33 3.96 -1.63
N GLY A 75 1.90 4.38 -2.76
CA GLY A 75 2.89 3.63 -3.53
C GLY A 75 2.39 3.17 -4.89
N PRO A 76 2.96 2.10 -5.46
CA PRO A 76 2.58 1.64 -6.80
C PRO A 76 1.12 1.18 -6.88
N ALA A 77 0.33 1.83 -7.75
CA ALA A 77 -1.11 1.63 -7.84
C ALA A 77 -1.53 0.18 -8.11
N HIS A 78 -0.72 -0.58 -8.87
CA HIS A 78 -1.01 -1.98 -9.17
C HIS A 78 -0.96 -2.89 -7.93
N LEU A 79 -0.33 -2.46 -6.82
CA LEU A 79 -0.31 -3.20 -5.54
C LEU A 79 -1.57 -2.96 -4.71
N PHE A 80 -2.35 -1.90 -4.97
CA PHE A 80 -3.53 -1.55 -4.16
C PHE A 80 -4.60 -2.64 -4.16
N ARG A 81 -4.62 -3.51 -5.19
CA ARG A 81 -5.48 -4.70 -5.25
C ARG A 81 -5.20 -5.77 -4.19
N LEU A 82 -4.08 -5.64 -3.46
CA LEU A 82 -3.73 -6.46 -2.31
C LEU A 82 -4.27 -5.89 -1.00
N ALA A 83 -4.65 -4.60 -0.97
CA ALA A 83 -5.24 -3.99 0.21
C ALA A 83 -6.57 -4.68 0.56
N GLY A 84 -6.79 -4.93 1.85
CA GLY A 84 -7.97 -5.64 2.36
C GLY A 84 -7.92 -7.17 2.18
N LYS A 85 -6.84 -7.73 1.63
CA LYS A 85 -6.59 -9.17 1.60
C LYS A 85 -5.51 -9.53 2.60
N CYS A 86 -5.62 -10.71 3.20
CA CYS A 86 -4.67 -11.20 4.18
C CYS A 86 -4.13 -12.56 3.76
N PHE A 87 -2.83 -12.77 3.99
CA PHE A 87 -2.11 -13.96 3.57
C PHE A 87 -1.44 -14.58 4.79
N SER A 88 -1.75 -15.84 5.04
CA SER A 88 -1.22 -16.55 6.21
C SER A 88 -0.08 -17.50 5.85
N TYR A 89 0.89 -17.62 6.73
CA TYR A 89 1.99 -18.57 6.68
C TYR A 89 2.14 -19.22 8.05
N VAL A 90 2.20 -20.55 8.10
CA VAL A 90 2.36 -21.30 9.34
C VAL A 90 3.76 -21.87 9.39
N GLU A 91 4.47 -21.58 10.48
CA GLU A 91 5.80 -22.11 10.73
C GLU A 91 5.88 -22.62 12.16
N SER A 92 6.17 -23.91 12.30
CA SER A 92 6.17 -24.61 13.59
C SER A 92 4.84 -24.42 14.34
N MET A 93 4.85 -23.66 15.44
CA MET A 93 3.70 -23.40 16.31
C MET A 93 3.07 -22.03 16.11
N TYR A 94 3.56 -21.22 15.16
CA TYR A 94 3.09 -19.86 14.93
C TYR A 94 2.46 -19.72 13.54
N LYS A 95 1.30 -19.07 13.49
CA LYS A 95 0.65 -18.60 12.27
C LYS A 95 0.87 -17.11 12.15
N TYR A 96 1.56 -16.71 11.10
CA TYR A 96 1.74 -15.31 10.73
C TYR A 96 0.66 -14.93 9.72
N GLU A 97 0.11 -13.73 9.85
CA GLU A 97 -0.85 -13.19 8.90
C GLU A 97 -0.37 -11.80 8.47
N PHE A 98 -0.21 -11.61 7.17
CA PHE A 98 0.17 -10.34 6.57
C PHE A 98 -0.98 -9.79 5.73
N CYS A 99 -1.45 -8.60 6.10
CA CYS A 99 -2.44 -7.84 5.34
C CYS A 99 -1.75 -6.59 4.76
N PRO A 100 -1.41 -6.55 3.45
CA PRO A 100 -0.76 -5.41 2.82
C PRO A 100 -1.50 -4.10 3.10
N PHE A 101 -0.75 -3.05 3.43
CA PHE A 101 -1.25 -1.73 3.82
C PHE A 101 -2.12 -1.68 5.10
N HIS A 102 -2.10 -2.75 5.91
CA HIS A 102 -2.83 -2.78 7.18
C HIS A 102 -1.92 -3.15 8.35
N ASN A 103 -1.66 -4.44 8.59
CA ASN A 103 -0.83 -4.91 9.69
C ASN A 103 -0.24 -6.30 9.41
N VAL A 104 0.69 -6.71 10.29
CA VAL A 104 1.23 -8.06 10.40
C VAL A 104 0.90 -8.57 11.79
N THR A 105 0.34 -9.77 11.89
CA THR A 105 0.02 -10.42 13.17
C THR A 105 0.68 -11.79 13.30
N GLN A 106 0.87 -12.22 14.54
CA GLN A 106 1.36 -13.53 14.91
C GLN A 106 0.37 -14.17 15.88
N HIS A 107 0.03 -15.42 15.62
CA HIS A 107 -0.87 -16.22 16.43
C HIS A 107 -0.24 -17.58 16.73
N GLU A 108 0.05 -17.84 17.99
CA GLU A 108 0.44 -19.16 18.46
C GLU A 108 -0.74 -20.14 18.28
N GLN A 109 -0.49 -21.28 17.64
CA GLN A 109 -1.49 -22.29 17.29
C GLN A 109 -1.66 -23.37 18.36
N THR A 110 -1.01 -23.23 19.52
CA THR A 110 -1.14 -24.20 20.61
C THR A 110 -2.51 -24.13 21.24
N PHE A 111 -3.02 -25.28 21.72
CA PHE A 111 -4.33 -25.36 22.41
C PHE A 111 -4.27 -24.84 23.86
N ARG A 112 -3.41 -23.85 24.13
CA ARG A 112 -3.26 -23.25 25.44
C ARG A 112 -4.30 -22.14 25.60
N TRP A 113 -4.91 -22.04 26.77
CA TRP A 113 -5.87 -20.98 27.08
C TRP A 113 -5.25 -19.57 27.01
N ASN A 114 -3.91 -19.48 27.11
CA ASN A 114 -3.11 -18.25 27.05
C ASN A 114 -2.12 -18.22 25.87
N ALA A 115 -2.48 -18.83 24.74
CA ALA A 115 -1.66 -18.80 23.53
C ALA A 115 -1.34 -17.35 23.12
N TYR A 116 -0.08 -17.07 22.76
CA TYR A 116 0.33 -15.73 22.38
C TYR A 116 -0.33 -15.29 21.08
N SER A 117 -0.85 -14.06 21.06
CA SER A 117 -1.42 -13.41 19.88
C SER A 117 -1.00 -11.95 19.93
N GLY A 118 -0.39 -11.45 18.87
CA GLY A 118 0.13 -10.09 18.86
C GLY A 118 0.36 -9.49 17.49
N ILE A 119 0.51 -8.16 17.46
CA ILE A 119 0.77 -7.37 16.28
C ILE A 119 2.29 -7.17 16.14
N LEU A 120 2.86 -7.63 15.03
CA LEU A 120 4.29 -7.49 14.73
C LEU A 120 4.62 -6.16 14.03
N GLY A 121 3.61 -5.47 13.52
CA GLY A 121 3.74 -4.14 12.94
C GLY A 121 2.46 -3.69 12.22
N ILE A 122 2.34 -2.38 12.05
CA ILE A 122 1.24 -1.69 11.37
C ILE A 122 1.84 -0.95 10.18
N TRP A 123 1.15 -0.94 9.04
CA TRP A 123 1.63 -0.27 7.82
C TRP A 123 2.02 1.19 8.11
N HIS A 124 3.28 1.52 7.81
CA HIS A 124 3.87 2.79 8.21
C HIS A 124 4.41 3.56 7.00
N GLU A 125 5.40 3.02 6.29
CA GLU A 125 6.08 3.71 5.18
C GLU A 125 6.76 2.72 4.23
N TRP A 126 7.11 3.20 3.05
CA TRP A 126 7.99 2.49 2.13
C TRP A 126 9.46 2.71 2.49
N GLU A 127 10.28 1.71 2.19
CA GLU A 127 11.73 1.84 2.09
C GLU A 127 12.11 2.04 0.63
N ILE A 128 12.78 3.14 0.34
CA ILE A 128 13.18 3.52 -1.01
C ILE A 128 14.71 3.62 -1.07
N GLU A 129 15.31 2.86 -1.97
CA GLU A 129 16.73 2.95 -2.30
C GLU A 129 16.89 3.10 -3.80
N ASN A 130 17.79 3.97 -4.24
CA ASN A 130 18.09 4.19 -5.65
C ASN A 130 16.83 4.41 -6.52
N ASN A 131 15.86 5.18 -6.04
CA ASN A 131 14.59 5.48 -6.72
C ASN A 131 13.70 4.24 -6.99
N THR A 132 13.89 3.19 -6.19
CA THR A 132 13.09 1.95 -6.23
C THR A 132 12.53 1.60 -4.86
N PHE A 133 11.32 1.06 -4.82
CA PHE A 133 10.71 0.52 -3.60
C PHE A 133 11.38 -0.81 -3.25
N VAL A 134 12.06 -0.89 -2.11
CA VAL A 134 12.79 -2.07 -1.64
C VAL A 134 11.97 -2.89 -0.66
N GLY A 135 11.15 -2.24 0.16
CA GLY A 135 10.36 -2.93 1.16
C GLY A 135 9.29 -2.06 1.81
N MET A 136 8.40 -2.71 2.53
CA MET A 136 7.35 -2.08 3.32
C MET A 136 7.73 -2.15 4.79
N TRP A 137 7.84 -1.01 5.45
CA TRP A 137 8.01 -0.95 6.90
C TRP A 137 6.66 -1.00 7.60
N MET A 138 6.51 -2.00 8.46
CA MET A 138 5.41 -2.14 9.39
C MET A 138 5.95 -1.84 10.79
N ARG A 139 5.54 -0.72 11.41
CA ARG A 139 6.06 -0.27 12.71
C ARG A 139 4.97 -0.23 13.76
N ASP A 140 5.32 0.17 14.99
CA ASP A 140 4.36 0.37 16.09
C ASP A 140 3.50 -0.87 16.42
N GLY A 141 4.10 -2.05 16.33
CA GLY A 141 3.49 -3.27 16.85
C GLY A 141 3.41 -3.31 18.37
N ASP A 142 3.16 -4.49 18.90
CA ASP A 142 3.06 -4.70 20.34
C ASP A 142 4.38 -4.39 21.05
N SER A 143 4.27 -4.02 22.33
CA SER A 143 5.45 -3.69 23.12
C SER A 143 6.34 -4.93 23.27
N CYS A 144 7.65 -4.73 23.14
CA CYS A 144 8.66 -5.77 23.20
C CYS A 144 9.91 -5.20 23.88
N GLU A 145 9.99 -5.44 25.18
CA GLU A 145 11.02 -4.89 26.07
C GLU A 145 11.09 -3.35 25.98
N THR A 146 12.12 -2.81 25.30
CA THR A 146 12.39 -1.37 25.18
C THR A 146 11.84 -0.75 23.90
N ARG A 147 11.32 -1.54 22.97
CA ARG A 147 10.86 -1.07 21.65
C ARG A 147 9.53 -1.72 21.25
N ASN A 148 8.78 -1.08 20.37
CA ASN A 148 7.66 -1.75 19.71
C ASN A 148 8.20 -2.73 18.67
N ARG A 149 7.50 -3.86 18.47
CA ARG A 149 7.79 -4.78 17.37
C ARG A 149 7.70 -4.07 16.02
N GLN A 150 8.60 -4.43 15.11
CA GLN A 150 8.64 -3.87 13.77
C GLN A 150 8.92 -4.99 12.77
N THR A 151 8.37 -4.85 11.58
CA THR A 151 8.50 -5.84 10.52
C THR A 151 8.87 -5.15 9.21
N LYS A 152 9.91 -5.64 8.54
CA LYS A 152 10.22 -5.28 7.15
C LYS A 152 9.66 -6.35 6.23
N VAL A 153 8.80 -5.96 5.30
CA VAL A 153 8.25 -6.88 4.29
C VAL A 153 8.94 -6.63 2.95
N LEU A 154 9.55 -7.68 2.42
CA LEU A 154 10.19 -7.71 1.10
C LEU A 154 9.20 -8.29 0.09
N LEU A 155 9.00 -7.58 -1.02
CA LEU A 155 8.16 -8.03 -2.12
C LEU A 155 9.04 -8.73 -3.16
N VAL A 156 8.75 -9.99 -3.46
CA VAL A 156 9.52 -10.82 -4.39
C VAL A 156 8.59 -11.32 -5.51
N CYS A 157 9.13 -11.41 -6.73
CA CYS A 157 8.41 -11.99 -7.85
C CYS A 157 8.06 -13.45 -7.55
N GLY A 158 6.78 -13.79 -7.65
CA GLY A 158 6.29 -15.16 -7.48
C GLY A 158 5.06 -15.44 -8.32
N LYS A 159 4.70 -16.72 -8.47
CA LYS A 159 3.55 -17.12 -9.29
C LYS A 159 2.21 -16.75 -8.65
N ASN A 160 2.15 -16.80 -7.32
CA ASN A 160 0.94 -16.60 -6.52
C ASN A 160 1.19 -15.53 -5.46
N ASN A 161 0.13 -14.86 -5.01
CA ASN A 161 0.19 -13.98 -3.84
C ASN A 161 0.23 -14.84 -2.57
N LYS A 162 1.38 -14.92 -1.91
CA LYS A 162 1.53 -15.68 -0.66
C LYS A 162 2.66 -15.13 0.21
N LEU A 163 2.50 -15.30 1.52
CA LEU A 163 3.60 -15.12 2.46
C LEU A 163 4.50 -16.36 2.38
N ALA A 164 5.75 -16.18 1.96
CA ALA A 164 6.65 -17.27 1.60
C ALA A 164 7.65 -17.62 2.71
N HIS A 165 8.12 -16.62 3.45
CA HIS A 165 9.09 -16.81 4.52
C HIS A 165 8.95 -15.74 5.60
N VAL A 166 9.25 -16.12 6.84
CA VAL A 166 9.24 -15.27 8.03
C VAL A 166 10.52 -15.53 8.81
N SER A 167 11.17 -14.50 9.32
CA SER A 167 12.35 -14.61 10.18
C SER A 167 12.39 -13.50 11.22
N GLU A 168 13.02 -13.74 12.36
CA GLU A 168 13.32 -12.74 13.38
C GLU A 168 14.84 -12.52 13.43
N PRO A 169 15.41 -11.70 12.54
CA PRO A 169 16.86 -11.47 12.48
C PRO A 169 17.43 -10.82 13.74
N SER A 170 16.62 -10.08 14.49
CA SER A 170 16.99 -9.54 15.81
C SER A 170 15.74 -9.42 16.67
N THR A 171 15.90 -9.49 18.00
CA THR A 171 14.78 -9.44 18.94
C THR A 171 13.82 -8.28 18.64
N CYS A 172 12.52 -8.60 18.50
CA CYS A 172 11.44 -7.67 18.17
C CYS A 172 11.47 -7.08 16.75
N VAL A 173 12.37 -7.53 15.87
CA VAL A 173 12.47 -7.08 14.47
C VAL A 173 12.32 -8.28 13.56
N TYR A 174 11.27 -8.26 12.75
CA TYR A 174 10.90 -9.34 11.86
C TYR A 174 11.20 -8.98 10.41
N SER A 175 11.48 -9.99 9.59
CA SER A 175 11.63 -9.88 8.15
C SER A 175 10.73 -10.90 7.46
N LEU A 176 9.84 -10.40 6.60
CA LEU A 176 8.87 -11.19 5.86
C LEU A 176 9.20 -11.14 4.37
N THR A 177 9.11 -12.28 3.69
CA THR A 177 9.20 -12.36 2.23
C THR A 177 7.81 -12.67 1.67
N PHE A 178 7.24 -11.72 0.94
CA PHE A 178 5.95 -11.86 0.29
C PHE A 178 6.13 -12.05 -1.21
N GLU A 179 5.69 -13.19 -1.72
CA GLU A 179 5.70 -13.50 -3.15
C GLU A 179 4.44 -12.93 -3.82
N THR A 180 4.60 -12.26 -4.96
CA THR A 180 3.48 -11.79 -5.77
C THR A 180 3.85 -11.65 -7.25
N PRO A 181 2.96 -12.02 -8.20
CA PRO A 181 3.19 -11.78 -9.62
C PRO A 181 3.21 -10.30 -9.98
N LEU A 182 2.71 -9.43 -9.08
CA LEU A 182 2.58 -8.00 -9.32
C LEU A 182 3.93 -7.27 -9.37
N VAL A 183 4.99 -7.87 -8.81
CA VAL A 183 6.33 -7.27 -8.78
C VAL A 183 7.33 -7.97 -9.71
N CYS A 184 6.83 -8.80 -10.64
CA CYS A 184 7.70 -9.55 -11.57
C CYS A 184 8.23 -8.71 -12.73
N HIS A 185 7.57 -7.61 -13.07
CA HIS A 185 8.05 -6.72 -14.13
C HIS A 185 9.23 -5.87 -13.62
N PRO A 186 10.34 -5.70 -14.36
CA PRO A 186 11.51 -4.96 -13.87
C PRO A 186 11.22 -3.51 -13.47
N HIS A 187 10.12 -2.95 -13.98
CA HIS A 187 9.69 -1.58 -13.70
C HIS A 187 8.54 -1.45 -12.69
N SER A 188 8.09 -2.55 -12.07
CA SER A 188 6.96 -2.50 -11.13
C SER A 188 7.28 -1.70 -9.87
N LEU A 189 8.52 -1.74 -9.38
CA LEU A 189 8.91 -1.10 -8.13
C LEU A 189 9.63 0.25 -8.33
N LEU A 190 9.54 0.85 -9.52
CA LEU A 190 10.10 2.19 -9.73
C LEU A 190 9.24 3.25 -9.04
N VAL A 191 9.91 4.21 -8.40
CA VAL A 191 9.23 5.29 -7.66
C VAL A 191 8.66 6.35 -8.60
N TYR A 192 9.43 6.77 -9.61
CA TYR A 192 9.02 7.84 -10.53
C TYR A 192 7.65 7.59 -11.19
N PRO A 193 7.36 6.40 -11.78
CA PRO A 193 6.05 6.14 -12.37
C PRO A 193 4.90 6.01 -11.35
N ALA A 194 5.21 5.73 -10.07
CA ALA A 194 4.22 5.63 -9.01
C ALA A 194 3.78 7.01 -8.46
N LEU A 195 4.49 8.08 -8.81
CA LEU A 195 4.17 9.43 -8.36
C LEU A 195 3.01 10.05 -9.17
N PRO A 196 2.14 10.85 -8.52
CA PRO A 196 1.22 11.75 -9.19
C PRO A 196 1.95 12.65 -10.19
N GLU A 197 1.26 13.08 -11.25
CA GLU A 197 1.84 13.94 -12.29
C GLU A 197 2.43 15.24 -11.75
N THR A 198 1.80 15.85 -10.75
CA THR A 198 2.29 17.06 -10.10
C THR A 198 3.65 16.84 -9.42
N LEU A 199 3.82 15.70 -8.75
CA LEU A 199 5.06 15.35 -8.06
C LEU A 199 6.14 14.89 -9.04
N ARG A 200 5.77 14.25 -10.15
CA ARG A 200 6.71 13.95 -11.24
C ARG A 200 7.29 15.21 -11.85
N ARG A 201 6.47 16.23 -12.13
CA ARG A 201 6.98 17.53 -12.63
C ARG A 201 7.92 18.21 -11.65
N LYS A 202 7.62 18.18 -10.34
CA LYS A 202 8.53 18.68 -9.30
C LYS A 202 9.86 17.90 -9.30
N TRP A 203 9.80 16.58 -9.47
CA TRP A 203 11.01 15.77 -9.62
C TRP A 203 11.80 16.20 -10.85
N ASP A 204 11.16 16.28 -12.02
CA ASP A 204 11.82 16.67 -13.28
C ASP A 204 12.54 18.03 -13.15
N GLU A 205 11.92 18.98 -12.46
CA GLU A 205 12.50 20.29 -12.16
C GLU A 205 13.74 20.18 -11.25
N VAL A 206 13.68 19.33 -10.22
CA VAL A 206 14.82 19.05 -9.32
C VAL A 206 15.97 18.36 -10.07
N GLU A 207 15.69 17.43 -10.97
CA GLU A 207 16.70 16.81 -11.85
C GLU A 207 17.35 17.85 -12.77
N GLN A 208 16.55 18.73 -13.36
CA GLN A 208 17.05 19.80 -14.21
C GLN A 208 17.95 20.77 -13.42
N LEU A 209 17.57 21.11 -12.19
CA LEU A 209 18.39 21.95 -11.31
C LEU A 209 19.72 21.27 -10.94
N LEU A 210 19.71 19.95 -10.74
CA LEU A 210 20.93 19.18 -10.49
C LEU A 210 21.84 19.15 -11.72
N TYR A 211 21.25 18.91 -12.91
CA TYR A 211 21.98 18.90 -14.18
C TYR A 211 22.59 20.27 -14.50
N ALA A 212 21.87 21.35 -14.20
CA ALA A 212 22.36 22.73 -14.35
C ALA A 212 23.35 23.14 -13.23
N GLU A 213 23.71 22.23 -12.33
CA GLU A 213 24.62 22.45 -11.20
C GLU A 213 24.16 23.57 -10.24
N LEU A 214 22.86 23.88 -10.21
CA LEU A 214 22.26 24.90 -9.35
C LEU A 214 21.99 24.38 -7.93
N ILE A 215 21.97 23.06 -7.75
CA ILE A 215 21.81 22.41 -6.45
C ILE A 215 22.90 21.36 -6.21
N THR A 216 23.23 21.15 -4.94
CA THR A 216 24.17 20.08 -4.55
C THR A 216 23.47 18.73 -4.49
N LYS A 217 24.25 17.64 -4.52
CA LYS A 217 23.75 16.26 -4.30
C LYS A 217 22.98 16.11 -2.98
N GLN A 218 23.36 16.86 -1.94
CA GLN A 218 22.64 16.87 -0.67
C GLN A 218 21.30 17.59 -0.79
N GLY A 219 21.27 18.73 -1.50
CA GLY A 219 20.04 19.44 -1.87
C GLY A 219 19.08 18.52 -2.61
N TYR A 220 19.54 17.87 -3.68
CA TYR A 220 18.75 16.90 -4.44
C TYR A 220 18.09 15.83 -3.57
N LYS A 221 18.86 15.18 -2.67
CA LYS A 221 18.32 14.17 -1.74
C LYS A 221 17.26 14.74 -0.79
N LYS A 222 17.45 15.97 -0.31
CA LYS A 222 16.48 16.64 0.57
C LYS A 222 15.16 16.90 -0.19
N TRP A 223 15.24 17.43 -1.40
CA TRP A 223 14.06 17.72 -2.22
C TRP A 223 13.32 16.44 -2.62
N LEU A 224 14.03 15.37 -2.97
CA LEU A 224 13.41 14.07 -3.19
C LEU A 224 12.68 13.54 -1.94
N LYS A 225 13.27 13.71 -0.75
CA LYS A 225 12.63 13.31 0.50
C LYS A 225 11.31 14.07 0.70
N GLU A 226 11.29 15.38 0.45
CA GLU A 226 10.08 16.21 0.52
C GLU A 226 9.02 15.73 -0.48
N ILE A 227 9.41 15.40 -1.71
CA ILE A 227 8.50 14.82 -2.73
C ILE A 227 7.91 13.50 -2.24
N PHE A 228 8.71 12.62 -1.63
CA PHE A 228 8.24 11.32 -1.13
C PHE A 228 7.35 11.43 0.10
N GLU A 229 7.59 12.42 0.97
CA GLU A 229 6.70 12.76 2.08
C GLU A 229 5.36 13.30 1.55
N GLU A 230 5.37 14.19 0.56
CA GLU A 230 4.13 14.70 -0.08
C GLU A 230 3.35 13.59 -0.79
N ALA A 231 4.04 12.61 -1.36
CA ALA A 231 3.43 11.42 -1.96
C ALA A 231 2.86 10.42 -0.94
N GLY A 232 3.14 10.61 0.36
CA GLY A 232 2.77 9.68 1.42
C GLY A 232 3.59 8.38 1.41
N PHE A 233 4.74 8.34 0.74
CA PHE A 233 5.63 7.18 0.77
C PHE A 233 6.41 7.10 2.08
N PHE A 234 6.74 8.24 2.66
CA PHE A 234 7.32 8.36 4.00
C PHE A 234 6.33 8.97 4.97
N LYS A 235 6.39 8.55 6.23
CA LYS A 235 5.59 9.21 7.27
C LYS A 235 6.23 10.55 7.62
N LEU A 236 5.42 11.61 7.70
CA LEU A 236 5.90 12.94 8.05
C LEU A 236 6.65 12.91 9.38
N THR A 237 7.87 13.43 9.38
CA THR A 237 8.81 13.38 10.50
C THR A 237 8.34 14.10 11.79
N GLY A 238 7.11 14.63 11.82
CA GLY A 238 6.48 15.30 12.95
C GLY A 238 5.63 14.41 13.88
N GLU A 239 5.45 13.13 13.56
CA GLU A 239 4.60 12.20 14.34
C GLU A 239 5.41 11.29 15.28
N LYS A 240 6.44 11.83 15.94
CA LYS A 240 7.04 11.19 17.12
C LYS A 240 6.18 11.50 18.34
N VAL A 241 5.50 10.47 18.84
CA VAL A 241 4.86 10.32 20.17
C VAL A 241 4.87 11.59 21.05
N SER A 242 3.75 12.32 21.01
CA SER A 242 3.27 13.04 22.18
C SER A 242 1.83 12.57 22.44
N GLU A 243 1.69 11.63 23.38
CA GLU A 243 0.44 11.54 24.12
C GLU A 243 0.22 12.88 24.84
N GLY A 244 -0.92 13.52 24.58
CA GLY A 244 -1.41 14.63 25.40
C GLY A 244 -1.29 16.04 24.81
N LYS A 245 -1.91 16.29 23.66
CA LYS A 245 -2.92 17.36 23.45
C LYS A 245 -3.19 17.48 21.96
N LYS A 246 -4.46 17.31 21.57
CA LYS A 246 -4.97 17.72 20.27
C LYS A 246 -4.63 19.20 20.07
N THR A 247 -3.71 19.51 19.17
CA THR A 247 -3.70 20.81 18.51
C THR A 247 -4.04 20.54 17.06
N LYS A 248 -5.31 20.78 16.73
CA LYS A 248 -5.79 20.93 15.35
C LYS A 248 -4.86 21.88 14.59
N PRO A 249 -4.83 21.82 13.24
CA PRO A 249 -4.24 22.90 12.45
C PRO A 249 -4.82 24.21 12.96
N GLN A 250 -3.99 25.15 13.40
CA GLN A 250 -4.44 26.48 13.80
C GLN A 250 -4.96 27.19 12.56
N HIS A 251 -6.24 27.00 12.26
CA HIS A 251 -7.03 28.00 11.58
C HIS A 251 -7.01 29.21 12.51
N LEU A 252 -6.33 30.29 12.11
CA LEU A 252 -6.26 31.55 12.85
C LEU A 252 -7.65 32.20 12.85
N GLU A 253 -8.51 31.69 13.72
CA GLU A 253 -9.82 32.27 13.97
C GLU A 253 -9.62 33.36 15.03
N PHE A 254 -9.81 34.62 14.64
CA PHE A 254 -9.69 35.74 15.58
C PHE A 254 -10.92 35.75 16.50
N ASP A 255 -10.70 35.63 17.81
CA ASP A 255 -11.76 35.58 18.82
C ASP A 255 -12.63 36.86 18.88
N SER A 256 -12.21 37.96 18.24
CA SER A 256 -12.97 39.21 18.17
C SER A 256 -12.59 40.08 16.97
N LEU A 257 -13.55 40.89 16.49
CA LEU A 257 -13.37 41.87 15.42
C LEU A 257 -12.28 42.92 15.77
N GLY A 258 -12.17 43.28 17.05
CA GLY A 258 -11.16 44.23 17.52
C GLY A 258 -9.73 43.69 17.38
N LYS A 259 -9.52 42.41 17.68
CA LYS A 259 -8.23 41.72 17.50
C LYS A 259 -7.88 41.59 16.02
N CYS A 260 -8.84 41.20 15.18
CA CYS A 260 -8.68 41.15 13.72
C CYS A 260 -8.23 42.51 13.13
N ASN A 261 -8.89 43.61 13.51
CA ASN A 261 -8.54 44.95 13.03
C ASN A 261 -7.16 45.42 13.51
N LYS A 262 -6.73 45.01 14.71
CA LYS A 262 -5.40 45.33 15.23
C LYS A 262 -4.31 44.59 14.44
N GLU A 263 -4.49 43.29 14.26
CA GLU A 263 -3.58 42.42 13.50
C GLU A 263 -3.51 42.84 12.03
N TYR A 264 -4.64 43.23 11.42
CA TYR A 264 -4.66 43.79 10.07
C TYR A 264 -3.83 45.06 9.94
N LYS A 265 -3.92 45.97 10.94
CA LYS A 265 -3.10 47.19 10.96
C LYS A 265 -1.62 46.86 11.11
N GLU A 266 -1.27 45.88 11.94
CA GLU A 266 0.11 45.44 12.14
C GLU A 266 0.68 44.81 10.87
N LEU A 267 -0.05 43.87 10.26
CA LEU A 267 0.28 43.26 8.97
C LEU A 267 0.46 44.30 7.86
N SER A 268 -0.40 45.32 7.80
CA SER A 268 -0.29 46.38 6.80
C SER A 268 0.99 47.22 6.94
N LYS A 269 1.51 47.36 8.16
CA LYS A 269 2.78 48.06 8.42
C LYS A 269 3.96 47.19 8.01
N ASP A 270 3.90 45.90 8.32
CA ASP A 270 4.94 44.95 7.93
C ASP A 270 5.04 44.81 6.41
N LEU A 271 3.90 44.79 5.72
CA LEU A 271 3.89 44.82 4.25
C LEU A 271 4.60 46.07 3.71
N LYS A 272 4.29 47.26 4.23
CA LYS A 272 4.97 48.49 3.82
C LYS A 272 6.48 48.44 4.09
N ARG A 273 6.88 47.95 5.26
CA ARG A 273 8.30 47.79 5.61
C ARG A 273 9.03 46.85 4.66
N LEU A 274 8.40 45.73 4.29
CA LEU A 274 8.96 44.78 3.34
C LEU A 274 9.03 45.37 1.93
N THR A 275 8.00 46.10 1.52
CA THR A 275 8.00 46.87 0.26
C THR A 275 9.17 47.85 0.19
N ASP A 276 9.38 48.61 1.25
CA ASP A 276 10.47 49.60 1.32
C ASP A 276 11.85 48.92 1.23
N LEU A 277 12.01 47.75 1.86
CA LEU A 277 13.24 46.96 1.74
C LEU A 277 13.44 46.39 0.33
N LEU A 278 12.39 45.86 -0.29
CA LEU A 278 12.48 45.31 -1.65
C LEU A 278 12.82 46.40 -2.68
N THR A 279 12.21 47.58 -2.54
CA THR A 279 12.50 48.74 -3.39
C THR A 279 13.92 49.28 -3.16
N GLN A 280 14.41 49.30 -1.91
CA GLN A 280 15.79 49.67 -1.60
C GLN A 280 16.83 48.72 -2.23
N HIS A 281 16.49 47.44 -2.37
CA HIS A 281 17.34 46.41 -2.99
C HIS A 281 17.08 46.21 -4.50
N GLY A 282 16.23 47.03 -5.13
CA GLY A 282 15.95 46.97 -6.56
C GLY A 282 15.19 45.72 -7.02
N ILE A 283 14.44 45.07 -6.12
CA ILE A 283 13.68 43.84 -6.40
C ILE A 283 12.23 44.23 -6.72
N SER A 284 11.80 44.03 -7.97
CA SER A 284 10.41 44.24 -8.38
C SER A 284 9.52 43.06 -7.96
N TYR A 285 8.36 43.35 -7.37
CA TYR A 285 7.32 42.35 -7.09
C TYR A 285 5.96 42.87 -7.57
N GLU A 286 5.20 42.04 -8.30
CA GLU A 286 3.80 42.36 -8.65
C GLU A 286 2.84 41.79 -7.61
N THR A 287 1.84 42.58 -7.23
CA THR A 287 0.72 42.11 -6.39
C THR A 287 -0.47 41.82 -7.31
N SER A 288 -0.67 40.57 -7.73
CA SER A 288 -1.90 40.19 -8.43
C SER A 288 -3.08 40.16 -7.46
N LEU A 289 -3.89 41.21 -7.46
CA LEU A 289 -5.22 41.21 -6.84
C LEU A 289 -6.25 40.63 -7.82
N ASN A 290 -6.34 39.31 -7.89
CA ASN A 290 -7.52 38.66 -8.47
C ASN A 290 -8.62 38.60 -7.40
N GLY A 291 -9.40 39.68 -7.31
CA GLY A 291 -10.69 39.65 -6.64
C GLY A 291 -11.72 39.01 -7.55
N ASN A 292 -11.84 37.67 -7.49
CA ASN A 292 -13.09 37.01 -7.85
C ASN A 292 -13.49 36.07 -6.72
N ARG A 293 -14.75 36.21 -6.35
CA ARG A 293 -15.43 35.52 -5.26
C ARG A 293 -15.35 34.02 -5.50
N ASP A 294 -14.92 33.32 -4.46
CA ASP A 294 -14.81 31.88 -4.28
C ASP A 294 -13.51 31.21 -4.80
N ASP A 295 -12.77 30.69 -3.81
CA ASP A 295 -11.60 29.82 -3.83
C ASP A 295 -10.39 30.21 -4.68
N ASN A 296 -9.32 30.75 -4.07
CA ASN A 296 -7.99 30.74 -4.70
C ASN A 296 -6.79 30.71 -3.74
N ARG A 297 -5.97 29.67 -3.94
CA ARG A 297 -4.61 29.45 -3.43
C ARG A 297 -3.64 30.21 -4.35
N ALA A 298 -2.89 31.16 -3.82
CA ALA A 298 -1.93 31.95 -4.60
C ALA A 298 -0.61 31.17 -4.83
N THR A 299 -0.21 31.03 -6.09
CA THR A 299 1.13 30.62 -6.53
C THR A 299 1.95 31.85 -6.89
N GLN A 300 3.17 31.96 -6.36
CA GLN A 300 4.13 33.03 -6.69
C GLN A 300 5.06 32.55 -7.82
N ALA A 301 5.26 33.38 -8.84
CA ALA A 301 6.31 33.22 -9.83
C ALA A 301 7.19 34.49 -9.81
N VAL A 302 8.51 34.32 -9.79
CA VAL A 302 9.51 35.40 -9.84
C VAL A 302 10.05 35.45 -11.27
N VAL A 303 9.90 36.60 -11.93
CA VAL A 303 10.54 36.88 -13.22
C VAL A 303 11.57 37.98 -13.02
N THR A 304 12.83 37.67 -13.28
CA THR A 304 13.93 38.63 -13.36
C THR A 304 14.13 39.05 -14.81
N GLU A 305 13.90 40.32 -15.13
CA GLU A 305 14.28 40.89 -16.44
C GLU A 305 15.58 41.70 -16.35
N LYS A 306 16.51 41.40 -17.26
CA LYS A 306 17.67 42.24 -17.63
C LYS A 306 17.23 43.28 -18.67
N PRO A 307 17.81 44.49 -18.70
CA PRO A 307 17.31 45.58 -19.51
C PRO A 307 17.81 45.48 -20.96
N ALA A 308 16.95 45.81 -21.93
CA ALA A 308 17.34 46.02 -23.31
C ALA A 308 16.75 47.31 -23.89
N LEU A 309 17.62 47.97 -24.65
CA LEU A 309 17.49 49.26 -25.29
C LEU A 309 16.43 49.33 -26.42
N THR A 310 15.83 50.52 -26.51
CA THR A 310 15.27 51.24 -27.66
C THR A 310 14.81 50.50 -28.93
N VAL A 311 13.53 50.75 -29.22
CA VAL A 311 12.70 50.50 -30.40
C VAL A 311 13.32 50.94 -31.74
N VAL A 312 13.22 50.08 -32.77
CA VAL A 312 13.11 50.45 -34.20
C VAL A 312 12.09 49.55 -34.90
N SER A 313 11.45 50.14 -35.91
CA SER A 313 10.18 49.84 -36.57
C SER A 313 10.04 48.55 -37.39
N LYS A 314 8.78 48.13 -37.44
CA LYS A 314 8.08 47.13 -38.26
C LYS A 314 8.38 47.21 -39.76
N ALA A 315 8.80 46.09 -40.36
CA ALA A 315 8.65 45.78 -41.77
C ALA A 315 8.54 44.26 -41.98
N ASP A 316 7.69 43.87 -42.92
CA ASP A 316 7.25 42.52 -43.26
C ASP A 316 8.37 41.55 -43.67
N TRP A 317 8.30 40.29 -43.20
CA TRP A 317 8.83 39.17 -43.97
C TRP A 317 8.10 37.85 -43.65
N HIS A 318 7.58 37.21 -44.71
CA HIS A 318 6.98 35.89 -44.71
C HIS A 318 8.02 34.79 -44.41
N LEU A 319 7.71 33.89 -43.48
CA LEU A 319 8.47 32.65 -43.29
C LEU A 319 7.81 31.50 -44.06
N ARG A 320 8.36 31.20 -45.24
CA ARG A 320 8.29 29.86 -45.83
C ARG A 320 9.21 28.94 -45.03
N GLY A 321 8.70 27.78 -44.62
CA GLY A 321 9.51 26.71 -44.06
C GLY A 321 10.27 25.98 -45.16
N ASP A 322 11.55 25.75 -44.93
CA ASP A 322 12.33 24.75 -45.65
C ASP A 322 12.98 23.80 -44.64
N THR A 323 12.62 22.54 -44.75
CA THR A 323 13.25 21.38 -44.10
C THR A 323 14.43 20.93 -44.95
N GLY A 324 15.65 21.17 -44.50
CA GLY A 324 16.85 20.64 -45.14
C GLY A 324 17.35 19.39 -44.43
N THR A 325 17.13 18.23 -45.04
CA THR A 325 17.91 17.01 -44.78
C THR A 325 18.45 16.47 -46.10
N TRP A 326 19.63 15.85 -45.99
CA TRP A 326 20.35 15.00 -46.96
C TRP A 326 21.18 15.69 -48.04
N ASN A 327 22.50 15.47 -47.95
CA ASN A 327 23.25 15.02 -49.12
C ASN A 327 24.36 14.04 -48.71
N ASP A 328 24.26 12.85 -49.27
CA ASP A 328 25.30 11.82 -49.35
C ASP A 328 26.28 12.14 -50.50
N SER A 329 27.50 11.60 -50.34
CA SER A 329 28.48 11.23 -51.38
C SER A 329 29.28 12.32 -52.11
N LEU A 330 30.59 12.40 -51.83
CA LEU A 330 31.67 11.81 -52.65
C LEU A 330 33.05 12.03 -52.01
#